data_AF-A0A9W7A2T2-F1
#
_entry.id   AF-A0A9W7A2T2-F1
#
_cell.length_a   1.000
_cell.length_b   1.000
_cell.length_c   1.000
_cell.angle_alpha   90.00
_cell.angle_beta   90.00
_cell.angle_gamma   90.00
#
_symmetry.space_group_name_H-M   'P 1'
#
loop_
_entity.id
_entity.type
_entity.pdbx_description
1 polymer ?
#
loop_
_entity_poly.entity_id
_entity_poly.type
_entity_poly.pdbx_seq_one_letter_code
_entity_poly.pdbx_strand_id
1 'polypeptide(L)'
;MAESANLYDPLSRDETYGSNIAKYLVDLHDSEGTFDFCGGMMFQFRLTEKLRSRLALVAESGGSDQNQPVVHGASFDSMAKIPDYEKSAAADNIRYFHGREIRSVPSAKGGRGFVLELSDSEGDPEGWTEGEISGYDGWGHDASRKWRKVDEWEAEGVKNVKDNYGPEAFGLNHRFYLHYDGGKSFWLSAEDGCEGKAAEAKRRGYFQGLFN
;
A
#
# COMPACT_ATOMS: atom_id res chain seq x y z
N MET A 1 -13.20 -15.35 -14.01
CA MET A 1 -13.40 -13.91 -14.28
C MET A 1 -14.21 -13.20 -13.18
N ALA A 2 -14.55 -13.85 -12.06
CA ALA A 2 -15.28 -13.21 -10.94
C ALA A 2 -14.37 -12.73 -9.78
N GLU A 3 -13.19 -13.32 -9.59
CA GLU A 3 -12.31 -12.99 -8.44
C GLU A 3 -11.76 -11.55 -8.45
N SER A 4 -11.51 -10.95 -9.61
CA SER A 4 -10.99 -9.58 -9.67
C SER A 4 -12.05 -8.50 -9.40
N ALA A 5 -13.34 -8.81 -9.59
CA ALA A 5 -14.41 -7.84 -9.37
C ALA A 5 -14.52 -7.45 -7.89
N ASN A 6 -14.38 -8.44 -7.00
CA ASN A 6 -14.45 -8.25 -5.54
C ASN A 6 -13.31 -7.38 -5.00
N LEU A 7 -12.26 -7.15 -5.79
CA LEU A 7 -11.12 -6.33 -5.39
C LEU A 7 -11.31 -4.83 -5.68
N TYR A 8 -12.16 -4.49 -6.64
CA TYR A 8 -12.26 -3.12 -7.17
C TYR A 8 -13.67 -2.54 -7.13
N ASP A 9 -14.71 -3.37 -7.18
CA ASP A 9 -16.09 -2.95 -7.06
C ASP A 9 -16.51 -2.89 -5.57
N PRO A 10 -16.95 -1.73 -5.05
CA PRO A 10 -17.29 -1.59 -3.64
C PRO A 10 -18.38 -2.55 -3.15
N LEU A 11 -19.41 -2.81 -3.96
CA LEU A 11 -20.52 -3.69 -3.55
C LEU A 11 -20.04 -5.13 -3.45
N SER A 12 -19.34 -5.60 -4.49
CA SER A 12 -18.80 -6.96 -4.55
C SER A 12 -17.74 -7.20 -3.46
N ARG A 13 -16.93 -6.18 -3.16
CA ARG A 13 -15.98 -6.19 -2.04
C ARG A 13 -16.71 -6.33 -0.70
N ASP A 14 -17.70 -5.47 -0.44
CA ASP A 14 -18.43 -5.49 0.83
C ASP A 14 -19.20 -6.80 1.04
N GLU A 15 -19.76 -7.38 -0.03
CA GLU A 15 -20.41 -8.70 0.00
C GLU A 15 -19.42 -9.84 0.29
N THR A 16 -18.20 -9.76 -0.24
CA THR A 16 -17.19 -10.81 -0.11
C THR A 16 -16.46 -10.75 1.24
N TYR A 17 -16.06 -9.55 1.65
CA TYR A 17 -15.14 -9.34 2.78
C TYR A 17 -15.84 -8.80 4.02
N GLY A 18 -16.90 -7.98 3.87
CA GLY A 18 -17.55 -7.30 4.98
C GLY A 18 -16.54 -6.57 5.87
N SER A 19 -16.46 -6.96 7.15
CA SER A 19 -15.50 -6.42 8.11
C SER A 19 -14.14 -7.13 8.15
N ASN A 20 -13.92 -8.16 7.32
CA ASN A 20 -12.64 -8.88 7.23
C ASN A 20 -11.67 -8.17 6.27
N ILE A 21 -11.22 -6.98 6.68
CA ILE A 21 -10.31 -6.13 5.91
C ILE A 21 -8.94 -6.79 5.74
N ALA A 22 -8.48 -7.56 6.73
CA ALA A 22 -7.24 -8.30 6.63
C ALA A 22 -7.25 -9.27 5.43
N LYS A 23 -8.35 -10.02 5.24
CA LYS A 23 -8.51 -10.92 4.08
C LYS A 23 -8.49 -10.16 2.76
N TYR A 24 -9.13 -8.99 2.71
CA TYR A 24 -9.14 -8.15 1.52
C TYR A 24 -7.74 -7.66 1.13
N LEU A 25 -6.93 -7.20 2.09
CA LEU A 25 -5.55 -6.78 1.84
C LEU A 25 -4.67 -7.96 1.40
N VAL A 26 -4.82 -9.14 2.01
CA VAL A 26 -4.10 -10.35 1.60
C VAL A 26 -4.47 -10.73 0.17
N ASP A 27 -5.76 -10.70 -0.19
CA ASP A 27 -6.19 -11.03 -1.55
C ASP A 27 -5.73 -9.99 -2.58
N LEU A 28 -5.74 -8.69 -2.22
CA LEU A 28 -5.15 -7.65 -3.06
C LEU A 28 -3.65 -7.90 -3.32
N HIS A 29 -2.90 -8.32 -2.30
CA HIS A 29 -1.48 -8.66 -2.45
C HIS A 29 -1.27 -9.91 -3.30
N ASP A 30 -1.95 -11.01 -2.96
CA ASP A 30 -1.79 -12.32 -3.61
C ASP A 30 -2.25 -12.29 -5.08
N SER A 31 -3.16 -11.38 -5.44
CA SER A 31 -3.63 -11.15 -6.81
C SER A 31 -2.80 -10.14 -7.61
N GLU A 32 -1.73 -9.57 -7.02
CA GLU A 32 -0.96 -8.48 -7.60
C GLU A 32 -1.83 -7.25 -7.96
N GLY A 33 -2.84 -6.97 -7.13
CA GLY A 33 -3.82 -5.91 -7.30
C GLY A 33 -3.19 -4.51 -7.31
N THR A 34 -3.93 -3.52 -7.81
CA THR A 34 -3.39 -2.17 -8.03
C THR A 34 -4.24 -1.06 -7.40
N PHE A 35 -3.57 0.05 -7.07
CA PHE A 35 -4.17 1.33 -6.68
C PHE A 35 -3.89 2.39 -7.75
N ASP A 36 -4.91 3.18 -8.09
CA ASP A 36 -4.74 4.42 -8.86
C ASP A 36 -4.34 5.54 -7.89
N PHE A 37 -3.04 5.63 -7.62
CA PHE A 37 -2.43 6.50 -6.63
C PHE A 37 -1.99 7.82 -7.25
N CYS A 38 -2.10 8.92 -6.51
CA CYS A 38 -1.78 10.29 -6.96
C CYS A 38 -2.51 10.72 -8.26
N GLY A 39 -3.73 10.20 -8.49
CA GLY A 39 -4.59 10.65 -9.59
C GLY A 39 -4.11 10.30 -10.99
N GLY A 40 -3.75 9.04 -11.24
CA GLY A 40 -3.45 8.51 -12.56
C GLY A 40 -2.23 7.61 -12.65
N MET A 41 -1.58 7.31 -11.51
CA MET A 41 -0.42 6.41 -11.46
C MET A 41 -0.84 5.08 -10.84
N MET A 42 -0.77 4.01 -11.62
CA MET A 42 -1.11 2.68 -11.12
C MET A 42 0.07 2.07 -10.38
N PHE A 43 -0.09 1.83 -9.09
CA PHE A 43 0.86 1.14 -8.23
C PHE A 43 0.35 -0.27 -7.95
N GLN A 44 1.22 -1.27 -8.09
CA GLN A 44 0.94 -2.61 -7.55
C GLN A 44 0.96 -2.55 -6.02
N PHE A 45 -0.02 -3.16 -5.39
CA PHE A 45 -0.05 -3.35 -3.95
C PHE A 45 0.80 -4.55 -3.55
N ARG A 46 1.61 -4.37 -2.50
CA ARG A 46 2.43 -5.43 -1.94
C ARG A 46 2.43 -5.36 -0.41
N LEU A 47 2.36 -6.52 0.22
CA LEU A 47 2.69 -6.69 1.63
C LEU A 47 4.07 -7.34 1.71
N THR A 48 4.87 -6.98 2.71
CA THR A 48 6.02 -7.80 3.10
C THR A 48 5.56 -9.18 3.59
N GLU A 49 6.43 -10.18 3.58
CA GLU A 49 6.04 -11.53 3.98
C GLU A 49 5.53 -11.58 5.42
N LYS A 50 6.15 -10.78 6.31
CA LYS A 50 5.75 -10.71 7.72
C LYS A 50 4.36 -10.09 7.89
N LEU A 51 4.09 -8.94 7.25
CA LEU A 51 2.78 -8.30 7.36
C LEU A 51 1.69 -9.16 6.71
N ARG A 52 1.98 -9.75 5.54
CA ARG A 52 1.08 -10.71 4.88
C ARG A 52 0.71 -11.86 5.81
N SER A 53 1.71 -12.49 6.43
CA SER A 53 1.50 -13.60 7.37
C SER A 53 0.66 -13.17 8.58
N ARG A 54 0.94 -12.01 9.17
CA ARG A 54 0.14 -11.45 10.26
C ARG A 54 -1.32 -11.25 9.84
N LEU A 55 -1.55 -10.61 8.70
CA LEU A 55 -2.90 -10.33 8.22
C LEU A 55 -3.65 -11.61 7.81
N ALA A 56 -2.96 -12.63 7.30
CA ALA A 56 -3.58 -13.93 7.02
C ALA A 56 -4.11 -14.59 8.30
N LEU A 57 -3.38 -14.53 9.41
CA LEU A 57 -3.85 -15.05 10.71
C LEU A 57 -5.05 -14.25 11.23
N VAL A 58 -5.02 -12.92 11.14
CA VAL A 58 -6.17 -12.06 11.50
C VAL A 58 -7.39 -12.38 10.62
N ALA A 59 -7.16 -12.66 9.34
CA ALA A 59 -8.20 -13.02 8.40
C ALA A 59 -8.89 -14.35 8.73
N GLU A 60 -8.14 -15.34 9.22
CA GLU A 60 -8.67 -16.64 9.67
C GLU A 60 -9.57 -16.50 10.90
N SER A 61 -9.26 -15.57 11.82
CA SER A 61 -10.10 -15.22 12.97
C SER A 61 -11.40 -14.49 12.58
N GLY A 62 -11.50 -14.02 11.34
CA GLY A 62 -12.69 -13.36 10.80
C GLY A 62 -12.83 -11.88 11.14
N GLY A 63 -13.90 -11.26 10.64
CA GLY A 63 -14.11 -9.81 10.70
C GLY A 63 -14.46 -9.23 12.07
N SER A 64 -14.48 -10.04 13.13
CA SER A 64 -14.63 -9.60 14.53
C SER A 64 -13.33 -9.61 15.32
N ASP A 65 -12.20 -9.98 14.70
CA ASP A 65 -10.89 -9.92 15.34
C ASP A 65 -10.53 -8.45 15.65
N GLN A 66 -10.04 -8.20 16.87
CA GLN A 66 -9.68 -6.85 17.32
C GLN A 66 -8.47 -6.26 16.58
N ASN A 67 -7.71 -7.09 15.88
CA ASN A 67 -6.55 -6.70 15.08
C ASN A 67 -6.90 -6.49 13.61
N GLN A 68 -8.20 -6.49 13.23
CA GLN A 68 -8.61 -6.11 11.88
C GLN A 68 -8.15 -4.67 11.58
N PRO A 69 -7.54 -4.44 10.39
CA PRO A 69 -7.21 -3.09 9.95
C PRO A 69 -8.41 -2.14 10.04
N VAL A 70 -8.16 -0.93 10.55
CA VAL A 70 -9.17 0.11 10.65
C VAL A 70 -9.27 0.82 9.30
N VAL A 71 -10.50 0.88 8.76
CA VAL A 71 -10.83 1.70 7.60
C VAL A 71 -11.65 2.89 8.07
N HIS A 72 -11.04 4.08 8.01
CA HIS A 72 -11.68 5.30 8.45
C HIS A 72 -12.82 5.72 7.52
N GLY A 73 -13.81 6.46 8.05
CA GLY A 73 -14.89 7.02 7.24
C GLY A 73 -14.45 8.19 6.36
N ALA A 74 -15.33 8.63 5.45
CA ALA A 74 -15.09 9.68 4.46
C ALA A 74 -14.68 11.06 5.01
N SER A 75 -14.88 11.32 6.31
CA SER A 75 -14.42 12.56 6.94
C SER A 75 -12.91 12.59 7.23
N PHE A 76 -12.22 11.46 7.07
CA PHE A 76 -10.81 11.27 7.36
C PHE A 76 -10.01 11.08 6.06
N ASP A 77 -10.21 11.97 5.09
CA ASP A 77 -9.45 12.10 3.83
C ASP A 77 -8.01 12.65 4.04
N SER A 78 -7.57 12.81 5.29
CA SER A 78 -6.21 13.18 5.65
C SER A 78 -5.89 12.58 7.01
N MET A 79 -4.68 12.01 7.14
CA MET A 79 -4.22 11.41 8.40
C MET A 79 -4.27 12.39 9.58
N ALA A 80 -4.03 13.69 9.35
CA ALA A 80 -4.10 14.73 10.37
C ALA A 80 -5.50 14.96 10.96
N LYS A 81 -6.56 14.48 10.30
CA LYS A 81 -7.94 14.56 10.78
C LYS A 81 -8.31 13.39 11.70
N ILE A 82 -7.49 12.34 11.76
CA ILE A 82 -7.78 11.15 12.56
C ILE A 82 -7.62 11.53 14.04
N PRO A 83 -8.58 11.16 14.92
CA PRO A 83 -8.48 11.43 16.35
C PRO A 83 -7.19 10.83 16.92
N ASP A 84 -6.57 11.56 17.83
CA ASP A 84 -5.31 11.17 18.49
C ASP A 84 -4.13 10.97 17.53
N TYR A 85 -4.21 11.50 16.30
CA TYR A 85 -3.07 11.54 15.39
C TYR A 85 -1.89 12.32 16.00
N GLU A 86 -0.71 11.70 15.95
CA GLU A 86 0.57 12.29 16.29
C GLU A 86 1.50 12.22 15.09
N LYS A 87 2.21 13.32 14.79
CA LYS A 87 3.28 13.35 13.77
C LYS A 87 4.52 12.61 14.31
N SER A 88 4.51 11.29 14.22
CA SER A 88 5.59 10.41 14.68
C SER A 88 5.82 9.26 13.71
N ALA A 89 6.94 8.57 13.79
CA ALA A 89 7.18 7.38 12.96
C ALA A 89 6.38 6.14 13.43
N ALA A 90 5.53 6.25 14.45
CA ALA A 90 4.82 5.10 15.02
C ALA A 90 3.75 4.55 14.07
N ALA A 91 3.67 3.22 13.99
CA ALA A 91 2.65 2.46 13.29
C ALA A 91 2.28 1.21 14.11
N ASP A 92 1.00 0.82 14.08
CA ASP A 92 0.44 -0.26 14.91
C ASP A 92 -0.04 -1.47 14.10
N ASN A 93 0.09 -1.42 12.76
CA ASN A 93 -0.37 -2.44 11.81
C ASN A 93 -1.91 -2.64 11.82
N ILE A 94 -2.64 -1.70 12.43
CA ILE A 94 -4.11 -1.70 12.54
C ILE A 94 -4.66 -0.41 11.94
N ARG A 95 -4.31 0.73 12.53
CA ARG A 95 -4.70 2.07 12.04
C ARG A 95 -3.68 2.62 11.07
N TYR A 96 -2.39 2.42 11.39
CA TYR A 96 -1.28 2.93 10.62
C TYR A 96 -0.33 1.82 10.24
N PHE A 97 0.14 1.89 9.00
CA PHE A 97 1.11 0.96 8.45
C PHE A 97 2.40 1.71 8.12
N HIS A 98 3.54 1.07 8.34
CA HIS A 98 4.74 1.46 7.62
C HIS A 98 4.62 1.02 6.18
N GLY A 99 5.10 1.83 5.26
CA GLY A 99 5.16 1.44 3.87
C GLY A 99 6.13 2.24 3.05
N ARG A 100 6.26 1.86 1.78
CA ARG A 100 7.12 2.51 0.81
C ARG A 100 6.41 2.70 -0.51
N GLU A 101 6.63 3.86 -1.10
CA GLU A 101 6.45 4.08 -2.51
C GLU A 101 7.75 3.67 -3.23
N ILE A 102 7.71 2.60 -4.03
CA ILE A 102 8.87 2.07 -4.73
C ILE A 102 8.66 2.20 -6.24
N ARG A 103 9.67 2.73 -6.93
CA ARG A 103 9.67 2.99 -8.38
C ARG A 103 10.76 2.20 -9.09
N SER A 104 10.66 2.15 -10.42
CA SER A 104 11.57 1.41 -11.32
C SER A 104 11.57 -0.11 -11.10
N VAL A 105 10.43 -0.69 -10.73
CA VAL A 105 10.26 -2.14 -10.53
C VAL A 105 9.78 -2.79 -11.82
N PRO A 106 10.63 -3.52 -12.59
CA PRO A 106 10.27 -3.98 -13.93
C PRO A 106 9.10 -4.98 -13.97
N SER A 107 8.93 -5.75 -12.89
CA SER A 107 7.89 -6.76 -12.73
C SER A 107 6.54 -6.21 -12.27
N ALA A 108 6.48 -4.94 -11.83
CA ALA A 108 5.28 -4.42 -11.18
C ALA A 108 4.10 -4.27 -12.15
N LYS A 109 2.90 -4.63 -11.68
CA LYS A 109 1.64 -4.37 -12.37
C LYS A 109 1.31 -2.87 -12.36
N GLY A 110 0.37 -2.47 -13.23
CA GLY A 110 0.00 -1.06 -13.40
C GLY A 110 0.74 -0.31 -14.52
N GLY A 111 1.82 -0.89 -15.06
CA GLY A 111 2.41 -0.47 -16.34
C GLY A 111 3.44 0.67 -16.27
N ARG A 112 3.85 1.09 -15.08
CA ARG A 112 4.92 2.10 -14.88
C ARG A 112 6.05 1.66 -13.93
N GLY A 113 6.01 0.43 -13.45
CA GLY A 113 7.03 -0.10 -12.55
C GLY A 113 6.96 0.47 -11.13
N PHE A 114 5.73 0.61 -10.61
CA PHE A 114 5.43 1.28 -9.36
C PHE A 114 4.81 0.30 -8.37
N VAL A 115 5.27 0.31 -7.12
CA VAL A 115 4.79 -0.56 -6.03
C VAL A 115 4.51 0.28 -4.79
N LEU A 116 3.36 0.04 -4.15
CA LEU A 116 3.07 0.45 -2.79
C LEU A 116 3.26 -0.77 -1.90
N GLU A 117 4.35 -0.79 -1.15
CA GLU A 117 4.65 -1.81 -0.16
C GLU A 117 4.12 -1.36 1.20
N LEU A 118 3.39 -2.22 1.92
CA LEU A 118 3.19 -2.09 3.36
C LEU A 118 4.00 -3.15 4.10
N SER A 119 4.61 -2.75 5.20
CA SER A 119 5.47 -3.58 6.03
C SER A 119 5.00 -3.61 7.48
N ASP A 120 5.35 -4.68 8.17
CA ASP A 120 5.05 -4.85 9.58
C ASP A 120 5.97 -3.93 10.42
N SER A 121 5.39 -3.17 11.34
CA SER A 121 6.16 -2.20 12.13
C SER A 121 7.04 -2.84 13.22
N GLU A 122 6.93 -4.16 13.45
CA GLU A 122 7.56 -4.84 14.58
C GLU A 122 8.63 -5.84 14.13
N GLY A 123 9.82 -5.38 13.75
CA GLY A 123 10.95 -6.26 13.44
C GLY A 123 10.76 -7.04 12.14
N ASP A 124 10.25 -6.36 11.12
CA ASP A 124 10.14 -6.87 9.77
C ASP A 124 11.50 -6.76 9.05
N PRO A 125 12.08 -7.88 8.56
CA PRO A 125 13.33 -7.83 7.79
C PRO A 125 13.24 -7.03 6.49
N GLU A 126 12.03 -6.84 5.96
CA GLU A 126 11.73 -6.04 4.78
C GLU A 126 11.18 -4.66 5.16
N GLY A 127 10.91 -4.38 6.44
CA GLY A 127 10.27 -3.14 6.90
C GLY A 127 11.20 -1.95 7.04
N TRP A 128 10.69 -0.89 7.64
CA TRP A 128 11.42 0.37 7.80
C TRP A 128 12.74 0.20 8.57
N THR A 129 13.77 0.87 8.08
CA THR A 129 15.08 0.91 8.73
C THR A 129 15.10 1.93 9.87
N GLU A 130 16.08 1.84 10.77
CA GLU A 130 16.33 2.88 11.77
C GLU A 130 16.60 4.25 11.11
N GLY A 131 17.24 4.25 9.94
CA GLY A 131 17.46 5.45 9.13
C GLY A 131 16.15 6.06 8.61
N GLU A 132 15.18 5.24 8.21
CA GLU A 132 13.86 5.69 7.77
C GLU A 132 13.01 6.21 8.93
N ILE A 133 13.09 5.56 10.10
CA ILE A 133 12.40 5.99 11.33
C ILE A 133 12.99 7.30 11.85
N SER A 134 14.32 7.41 11.93
CA SER A 134 15.00 8.60 12.46
C SER A 134 14.91 9.82 11.54
N GLY A 135 14.87 9.59 10.23
CA GLY A 135 14.69 10.63 9.20
C GLY A 135 13.23 10.93 8.87
N TYR A 136 12.27 10.39 9.62
CA TYR A 136 10.85 10.60 9.40
C TYR A 136 10.47 12.08 9.54
N ASP A 137 9.76 12.61 8.54
CA ASP A 137 9.32 14.02 8.49
C ASP A 137 7.80 14.16 8.28
N GLY A 138 7.01 13.09 8.42
CA GLY A 138 5.55 13.10 8.20
C GLY A 138 5.16 13.81 6.89
N TRP A 139 4.49 14.96 7.01
CA TRP A 139 4.06 15.86 5.92
C TRP A 139 5.18 16.58 5.15
N GLY A 140 6.45 16.24 5.38
CA GLY A 140 7.57 16.79 4.63
C GLY A 140 7.40 16.58 3.13
N HIS A 141 7.64 17.62 2.33
CA HIS A 141 7.53 17.54 0.87
C HIS A 141 8.51 16.48 0.32
N ASP A 142 8.12 15.69 -0.69
CA ASP A 142 8.94 14.61 -1.25
C ASP A 142 10.36 15.06 -1.62
N ALA A 143 10.47 16.28 -2.14
CA ALA A 143 11.74 16.89 -2.54
C ALA A 143 12.72 17.15 -1.38
N SER A 144 12.24 17.23 -0.14
CA SER A 144 13.10 17.38 1.05
C SER A 144 13.41 16.04 1.73
N ARG A 145 12.76 14.95 1.31
CA ARG A 145 12.94 13.62 1.91
C ARG A 145 13.96 12.79 1.14
N LYS A 146 14.61 11.87 1.86
CA LYS A 146 15.62 10.98 1.28
C LYS A 146 14.93 9.84 0.53
N TRP A 147 14.99 9.88 -0.80
CA TRP A 147 14.72 8.72 -1.64
C TRP A 147 15.91 7.76 -1.57
N ARG A 148 15.69 6.53 -1.13
CA ARG A 148 16.72 5.51 -0.99
C ARG A 148 16.77 4.62 -2.21
N LYS A 149 17.98 4.23 -2.59
CA LYS A 149 18.21 3.18 -3.59
C LYS A 149 18.33 1.81 -2.95
N VAL A 150 18.20 0.76 -3.75
CA VAL A 150 18.38 -0.64 -3.33
C VAL A 150 19.65 -0.85 -2.50
N ASP A 151 20.81 -0.38 -2.98
CA ASP A 151 22.08 -0.60 -2.26
C ASP A 151 22.11 0.09 -0.89
N GLU A 152 21.38 1.20 -0.71
CA GLU A 152 21.27 1.87 0.60
C GLU A 152 20.38 1.08 1.55
N TRP A 153 19.23 0.59 1.09
CA TRP A 153 18.38 -0.27 1.92
C TRP A 153 19.08 -1.58 2.31
N GLU A 154 19.81 -2.21 1.39
CA GLU A 154 20.59 -3.41 1.69
C GLU A 154 21.70 -3.12 2.72
N ALA A 155 22.37 -1.97 2.61
CA ALA A 155 23.36 -1.53 3.59
C ALA A 155 22.75 -1.19 4.97
N GLU A 156 21.53 -0.67 4.99
CA GLU A 156 20.74 -0.42 6.21
C GLU A 156 20.09 -1.71 6.76
N GLY A 157 20.25 -2.86 6.08
CA GLY A 157 19.89 -4.19 6.58
C GLY A 157 18.61 -4.80 6.03
N VAL A 158 17.89 -4.09 5.15
CA VAL A 158 16.65 -4.58 4.52
C VAL A 158 16.96 -5.80 3.66
N LYS A 159 16.13 -6.85 3.79
CA LYS A 159 16.32 -8.12 3.09
C LYS A 159 15.61 -8.14 1.74
N ASN A 160 16.16 -8.92 0.81
CA ASN A 160 15.55 -9.30 -0.48
C ASN A 160 15.17 -8.13 -1.41
N VAL A 161 15.65 -6.92 -1.16
CA VAL A 161 15.24 -5.71 -1.92
C VAL A 161 15.52 -5.87 -3.42
N LYS A 162 16.73 -6.28 -3.79
CA LYS A 162 17.13 -6.46 -5.20
C LYS A 162 16.35 -7.58 -5.89
N ASP A 163 16.06 -8.67 -5.17
CA ASP A 163 15.28 -9.80 -5.70
C ASP A 163 13.81 -9.42 -5.89
N ASN A 164 13.26 -8.63 -4.97
CA ASN A 164 11.87 -8.18 -4.98
C ASN A 164 11.61 -7.10 -6.03
N TYR A 165 12.55 -6.15 -6.19
CA TYR A 165 12.30 -4.89 -6.89
C TYR A 165 13.21 -4.66 -8.09
N GLY A 166 14.30 -5.38 -8.21
CA GLY A 166 15.35 -5.14 -9.20
C GLY A 166 16.38 -4.11 -8.73
N PRO A 167 17.58 -4.09 -9.36
CA PRO A 167 18.72 -3.31 -8.89
C PRO A 167 18.56 -1.79 -9.04
N GLU A 168 17.72 -1.34 -9.98
CA GLU A 168 17.48 0.08 -10.25
C GLU A 168 16.32 0.66 -9.44
N ALA A 169 15.72 -0.13 -8.57
CA ALA A 169 14.61 0.32 -7.75
C ALA A 169 15.07 1.36 -6.72
N PHE A 170 14.16 2.29 -6.44
CA PHE A 170 14.35 3.33 -5.43
C PHE A 170 12.99 3.72 -4.87
N GLY A 171 12.97 4.29 -3.67
CA GLY A 171 11.70 4.65 -3.08
C GLY A 171 11.79 5.55 -1.86
N LEU A 172 10.60 5.87 -1.37
CA LEU A 172 10.37 6.78 -0.27
C LEU A 172 9.45 6.12 0.74
N ASN A 173 9.72 6.32 2.03
CA ASN A 173 8.94 5.75 3.10
C ASN A 173 7.81 6.69 3.54
N HIS A 174 6.59 6.15 3.71
CA HIS A 174 5.41 6.88 4.19
C HIS A 174 4.67 6.05 5.25
N ARG A 175 4.07 6.70 6.25
CA ARG A 175 3.00 6.05 7.00
C ARG A 175 1.77 6.00 6.09
N PHE A 176 1.07 4.88 6.12
CA PHE A 176 -0.15 4.69 5.37
C PHE A 176 -1.33 4.44 6.30
N TYR A 177 -2.51 4.80 5.84
CA TYR A 177 -3.78 4.47 6.48
C TYR A 177 -4.84 4.17 5.43
N LEU A 178 -5.96 3.61 5.88
CA LEU A 178 -7.06 3.19 5.03
C LEU A 178 -8.29 4.05 5.31
N HIS A 179 -9.01 4.44 4.27
CA HIS A 179 -10.32 5.06 4.45
C HIS A 179 -11.28 4.75 3.31
N TYR A 180 -12.56 5.00 3.56
CA TYR A 180 -13.59 5.07 2.54
C TYR A 180 -13.81 6.51 2.10
N ASP A 181 -14.24 6.72 0.86
CA ASP A 181 -14.85 7.99 0.45
C ASP A 181 -16.39 7.95 0.62
N GLY A 182 -17.07 9.05 0.26
CA GLY A 182 -18.54 9.12 0.32
C GLY A 182 -19.26 8.14 -0.61
N GLY A 183 -18.57 7.57 -1.60
CA GLY A 183 -19.04 6.53 -2.50
C GLY A 183 -18.65 5.11 -2.09
N LYS A 184 -18.04 4.93 -0.90
CA LYS A 184 -17.51 3.66 -0.39
C LYS A 184 -16.35 3.05 -1.20
N SER A 185 -15.68 3.85 -2.03
CA SER A 185 -14.42 3.40 -2.63
C SER A 185 -13.39 3.20 -1.52
N PHE A 186 -12.56 2.16 -1.63
CA PHE A 186 -11.51 1.87 -0.66
C PHE A 186 -10.23 2.57 -1.09
N TRP A 187 -9.66 3.35 -0.17
CA TRP A 187 -8.46 4.15 -0.39
C TRP A 187 -7.33 3.67 0.51
N LEU A 188 -6.14 3.61 -0.10
CA LEU A 188 -4.87 3.60 0.61
C LEU A 188 -4.29 5.00 0.48
N SER A 189 -3.93 5.60 1.60
CA SER A 189 -3.48 6.99 1.64
C SER A 189 -2.17 7.08 2.41
N ALA A 190 -1.16 7.67 1.77
CA ALA A 190 0.07 8.06 2.42
C ALA A 190 -0.17 9.29 3.29
N GLU A 191 0.64 9.41 4.32
CA GLU A 191 0.53 10.49 5.28
C GLU A 191 0.66 11.86 4.64
N ASP A 192 1.45 12.06 3.60
CA ASP A 192 1.63 13.37 2.93
C ASP A 192 0.43 13.84 2.09
N GLY A 193 -0.66 13.06 2.04
CA GLY A 193 -1.86 13.34 1.25
C GLY A 193 -1.85 12.75 -0.16
N CYS A 194 -0.79 12.05 -0.55
CA CYS A 194 -0.84 11.19 -1.73
C CYS A 194 -1.72 9.98 -1.42
N GLU A 195 -2.69 9.69 -2.27
CA GLU A 195 -3.62 8.60 -2.04
C GLU A 195 -4.11 7.97 -3.33
N GLY A 196 -4.65 6.78 -3.22
CA GLY A 196 -5.22 6.07 -4.35
C GLY A 196 -6.33 5.13 -3.97
N LYS A 197 -7.28 4.99 -4.88
CA LYS A 197 -8.34 3.99 -4.77
C LYS A 197 -7.90 2.68 -5.39
N ALA A 198 -8.35 1.56 -4.81
CA ALA A 198 -8.20 0.26 -5.45
C ALA A 198 -8.86 0.33 -6.84
N ALA A 199 -8.09 0.00 -7.89
CA ALA A 199 -8.56 0.10 -9.26
C ALA A 199 -7.85 -0.91 -10.16
N GLU A 200 -8.59 -1.49 -11.10
CA GLU A 200 -8.00 -2.38 -12.09
C GLU A 200 -7.08 -1.60 -13.04
N ALA A 201 -5.84 -2.06 -13.20
CA ALA A 201 -4.95 -1.54 -14.23
C ALA A 201 -5.58 -1.76 -15.61
N LYS A 202 -6.10 -0.69 -16.22
CA LYS A 202 -6.62 -0.76 -17.58
C LYS A 202 -5.51 -1.25 -18.51
N ARG A 203 -5.70 -2.41 -19.13
CA ARG A 203 -4.83 -2.84 -20.24
C ARG A 203 -4.86 -1.71 -21.27
N ARG A 204 -3.71 -1.12 -21.53
CA ARG A 204 -3.57 -0.11 -22.58
C ARG A 204 -3.89 -0.81 -23.89
N GLY A 205 -5.13 -0.65 -24.36
CA GLY A 205 -5.57 -1.20 -25.63
C GLY A 205 -4.67 -0.65 -26.71
N TYR A 206 -3.84 -1.51 -27.30
CA TYR A 206 -3.23 -1.21 -28.59
C TYR A 206 -4.38 -1.11 -29.59
N PHE A 207 -4.88 0.10 -29.82
CA PHE A 207 -5.50 0.43 -31.09
C PHE A 207 -4.40 0.32 -32.15
N GLN A 208 -4.17 -0.90 -32.64
CA GLN A 208 -3.59 -1.09 -33.97
C GLN A 208 -4.59 -0.45 -34.94
N GLY A 209 -4.12 0.59 -35.63
CA GLY A 209 -4.92 1.38 -36.54
C GLY A 209 -5.64 0.51 -37.57
N LEU A 210 -6.96 0.66 -37.61
CA LEU A 210 -7.76 0.36 -38.78
C LEU A 210 -7.47 1.42 -39.85
N PHE A 211 -6.38 1.20 -40.59
CA PHE A 211 -6.24 1.68 -41.95
C PHE A 211 -5.82 0.47 -42.80
N ASN A 212 -6.81 -0.11 -43.48
CA ASN A 212 -6.68 -0.81 -44.75
C ASN A 212 -8.01 -0.67 -45.49
#